data_AF-E0I5A2-F1
#
_entry.id   AF-E0I5A2-F1
#
_cell.length_a   1.000
_cell.length_b   1.000
_cell.length_c   1.000
_cell.angle_alpha   90.00
_cell.angle_beta   90.00
_cell.angle_gamma   90.00
#
_symmetry.space_group_name_H-M   'P 1'
#
loop_
_entity.id
_entity.type
_entity.pdbx_description
1 polymer ?
#
loop_
_entity_poly.entity_id
_entity_poly.type
_entity_poly.pdbx_seq_one_letter_code
_entity_poly.pdbx_strand_id
1 'polypeptide(L)'
;MFGILRKRKISLEEQVSTLRQLGFAFHIDDEQLIPSLLESHSSKDYESEPYFLLLLTINEEHCDEIWTFDMECVEDEDIYTYIVNQFCNLSNGRFSLSNVESFVDFEKEIASVSFEFRGAAYIWELDFEHDWLDPNLLRRLANLADAMGETKHYYYFSDGQQLTIVYCTHEAMYQLNRKMRLHFDLLTWKLQD
;
A
#
# COMPACT_ATOMS: atom_id res chain seq x y z
N MET A 1 -4.15 44.46 2.14
CA MET A 1 -4.19 43.50 3.25
C MET A 1 -4.69 42.18 2.71
N PHE A 2 -3.79 41.26 2.35
CA PHE A 2 -4.17 39.90 2.00
C PHE A 2 -4.28 39.12 3.31
N GLY A 3 -5.50 38.84 3.74
CA GLY A 3 -5.75 37.93 4.85
C GLY A 3 -5.22 36.55 4.46
N ILE A 4 -4.20 36.07 5.15
CA ILE A 4 -3.75 34.69 5.04
C ILE A 4 -4.93 33.85 5.54
N LEU A 5 -5.65 33.20 4.62
CA LEU A 5 -6.62 32.17 4.98
C LEU A 5 -5.87 31.08 5.74
N ARG A 6 -6.03 31.09 7.07
CA ARG A 6 -5.53 30.03 7.94
C ARG A 6 -6.25 28.75 7.54
N LYS A 7 -5.56 27.83 6.86
CA LYS A 7 -6.10 26.50 6.57
C LYS A 7 -6.61 25.89 7.87
N ARG A 8 -7.82 25.33 7.85
CA ARG A 8 -8.38 24.59 8.99
C ARG A 8 -7.42 23.47 9.34
N LYS A 9 -7.06 23.38 10.62
CA LYS A 9 -6.28 22.27 11.16
C LYS A 9 -7.21 21.04 11.24
N ILE A 10 -6.77 19.90 10.74
CA ILE A 10 -7.53 18.65 10.70
C ILE A 10 -6.98 17.77 11.82
N SER A 11 -7.78 17.52 12.86
CA SER A 11 -7.32 16.70 14.00
C SER A 11 -7.13 15.24 13.60
N LEU A 12 -6.38 14.47 14.38
CA LEU A 12 -6.16 13.04 14.12
C LEU A 12 -7.50 12.27 14.07
N GLU A 13 -8.43 12.57 14.97
CA GLU A 13 -9.76 11.96 15.02
C GLU A 13 -10.57 12.29 13.75
N GLU A 14 -10.47 13.53 13.25
CA GLU A 14 -11.10 13.91 11.99
C GLU A 14 -10.48 13.15 10.80
N GLN A 15 -9.16 12.92 10.82
CA GLN A 15 -8.47 12.15 9.79
C GLN A 15 -8.92 10.69 9.77
N VAL A 16 -8.97 10.02 10.93
CA VAL A 16 -9.46 8.64 11.08
C VAL A 16 -10.93 8.53 10.65
N SER A 17 -11.78 9.45 11.12
CA SER A 17 -13.20 9.48 10.73
C SER A 17 -13.36 9.65 9.21
N THR A 18 -12.52 10.48 8.59
CA THR A 18 -12.52 10.65 7.13
C THR A 18 -12.10 9.39 6.41
N LEU A 19 -11.05 8.68 6.84
CA LEU A 19 -10.67 7.39 6.24
C LEU A 19 -11.81 6.38 6.32
N ARG A 20 -12.48 6.24 7.48
CA ARG A 20 -13.67 5.37 7.57
C ARG A 20 -14.77 5.75 6.59
N GLN A 21 -15.06 7.05 6.45
CA GLN A 21 -16.06 7.55 5.49
C GLN A 21 -15.68 7.28 4.03
N LEU A 22 -14.38 7.20 3.74
CA LEU A 22 -13.84 6.84 2.43
C LEU A 22 -13.77 5.31 2.20
N GLY A 23 -14.20 4.51 3.17
CA GLY A 23 -14.35 3.05 3.04
C GLY A 23 -13.13 2.23 3.47
N PHE A 24 -12.25 2.79 4.31
CA PHE A 24 -11.19 2.06 5.00
C PHE A 24 -11.76 1.35 6.23
N ALA A 25 -11.47 0.05 6.38
CA ALA A 25 -12.05 -0.80 7.41
C ALA A 25 -11.04 -1.08 8.53
N PHE A 26 -10.96 -0.19 9.53
CA PHE A 26 -10.09 -0.46 10.68
C PHE A 26 -10.63 -1.60 11.56
N HIS A 27 -9.72 -2.44 12.06
CA HIS A 27 -10.00 -3.63 12.86
C HIS A 27 -10.46 -3.32 14.29
N ILE A 28 -10.10 -2.13 14.79
CA ILE A 28 -10.42 -1.64 16.13
C ILE A 28 -11.20 -0.33 16.05
N ASP A 29 -11.89 0.03 17.14
CA ASP A 29 -12.61 1.29 17.25
C ASP A 29 -11.65 2.49 17.47
N ASP A 30 -12.19 3.70 17.34
CA ASP A 30 -11.40 4.93 17.46
C ASP A 30 -10.86 5.15 18.90
N GLU A 31 -11.51 4.59 19.92
CA GLU A 31 -11.08 4.71 21.31
C GLU A 31 -9.80 3.91 21.58
N GLN A 32 -9.55 2.85 20.80
CA GLN A 32 -8.32 2.05 20.85
C GLN A 32 -7.31 2.49 19.79
N LEU A 33 -7.77 2.82 18.58
CA LEU A 33 -6.92 3.22 17.45
C LEU A 33 -6.19 4.54 17.70
N ILE A 34 -6.88 5.55 18.23
CA ILE A 34 -6.27 6.87 18.43
C ILE A 34 -5.12 6.79 19.44
N PRO A 35 -5.27 6.14 20.62
CA PRO A 35 -4.15 5.92 21.52
C PRO A 35 -3.00 5.14 20.90
N SER A 36 -3.24 4.07 20.13
CA SER A 36 -2.15 3.28 19.51
C SER A 36 -1.33 4.13 18.54
N LEU A 37 -1.98 4.93 17.70
CA LEU A 37 -1.32 5.88 16.79
C LEU A 37 -0.50 6.95 17.53
N LEU A 38 -0.91 7.30 18.76
CA LEU A 38 -0.21 8.27 19.61
C LEU A 38 1.02 7.69 20.33
N GLU A 39 1.23 6.37 20.29
CA GLU A 39 2.45 5.75 20.81
C GLU A 39 3.65 6.03 19.90
N SER A 40 3.42 6.19 18.59
CA SER A 40 4.48 6.45 17.59
C SER A 40 4.70 7.94 17.32
N HIS A 41 3.62 8.73 17.25
CA HIS A 41 3.68 10.15 16.88
C HIS A 41 2.73 11.00 17.73
N SER A 42 3.05 12.27 17.94
CA SER A 42 2.12 13.16 18.64
C SER A 42 0.95 13.57 17.73
N SER A 43 -0.19 13.93 18.33
CA SER A 43 -1.32 14.49 17.59
C SER A 43 -0.91 15.69 16.70
N LYS A 44 0.06 16.50 17.15
CA LYS A 44 0.56 17.64 16.37
C LYS A 44 1.30 17.24 15.10
N ASP A 45 1.95 16.09 15.09
CA ASP A 45 2.67 15.58 13.93
C ASP A 45 1.65 15.19 12.84
N TYR A 46 0.63 14.42 13.21
CA TYR A 46 -0.48 14.09 12.31
C TYR A 46 -1.22 15.32 11.79
N GLU A 47 -1.41 16.34 12.63
CA GLU A 47 -2.08 17.57 12.20
C GLU A 47 -1.19 18.46 11.30
N SER A 48 0.13 18.27 11.33
CA SER A 48 1.09 19.00 10.50
C SER A 48 1.16 18.44 9.08
N GLU A 49 0.98 17.12 8.93
CA GLU A 49 0.89 16.40 7.67
C GLU A 49 -0.36 15.51 7.61
N PRO A 50 -1.57 16.13 7.55
CA PRO A 50 -2.83 15.39 7.62
C PRO A 50 -2.93 14.33 6.53
N TYR A 51 -3.44 13.17 6.92
CA TYR A 51 -3.62 11.95 6.13
C TYR A 51 -2.33 11.29 5.67
N PHE A 52 -1.30 12.06 5.30
CA PHE A 52 -0.05 11.50 4.80
C PHE A 52 0.66 10.70 5.89
N LEU A 53 0.97 11.32 7.04
CA LEU A 53 1.59 10.60 8.15
C LEU A 53 0.70 9.45 8.63
N LEU A 54 -0.61 9.67 8.69
CA LEU A 54 -1.56 8.64 9.09
C LEU A 54 -1.51 7.40 8.18
N LEU A 55 -1.48 7.58 6.85
CA LEU A 55 -1.38 6.47 5.90
C LEU A 55 -0.02 5.76 5.96
N LEU A 56 1.06 6.45 6.33
CA LEU A 56 2.38 5.83 6.52
C LEU A 56 2.49 5.07 7.85
N THR A 57 1.75 5.49 8.88
CA THR A 57 1.79 4.86 10.21
C THR A 57 0.80 3.69 10.33
N ILE A 58 -0.34 3.73 9.65
CA ILE A 58 -1.27 2.61 9.61
C ILE A 58 -0.59 1.43 8.91
N ASN A 59 -0.80 0.24 9.47
CA ASN A 59 -0.28 -1.03 8.98
C ASN A 59 -1.39 -2.09 8.99
N GLU A 60 -1.04 -3.32 8.64
CA GLU A 60 -1.93 -4.47 8.56
C GLU A 60 -2.60 -4.84 9.89
N GLU A 61 -2.03 -4.47 11.04
CA GLU A 61 -2.68 -4.70 12.34
C GLU A 61 -3.93 -3.81 12.50
N HIS A 62 -3.87 -2.62 11.91
CA HIS A 62 -4.91 -1.61 12.01
C HIS A 62 -5.94 -1.70 10.88
N CYS A 63 -5.50 -1.94 9.65
CA CYS A 63 -6.34 -1.89 8.45
C CYS A 63 -5.73 -2.74 7.33
N ASP A 64 -6.45 -3.77 6.88
CA ASP A 64 -5.99 -4.65 5.81
C ASP A 64 -5.71 -3.91 4.49
N GLU A 65 -6.37 -2.78 4.20
CA GLU A 65 -6.21 -2.07 2.93
C GLU A 65 -4.97 -1.18 2.81
N ILE A 66 -4.10 -1.16 3.83
CA ILE A 66 -2.87 -0.37 3.85
C ILE A 66 -1.72 -1.26 4.30
N TRP A 67 -0.62 -1.23 3.53
CA TRP A 67 0.60 -1.95 3.87
C TRP A 67 1.81 -1.07 3.61
N THR A 68 2.63 -0.89 4.64
CA THR A 68 3.89 -0.11 4.57
C THR A 68 5.04 -1.03 4.95
N PHE A 69 6.09 -1.05 4.15
CA PHE A 69 7.25 -1.89 4.39
C PHE A 69 8.52 -1.30 3.78
N ASP A 70 9.67 -1.81 4.24
CA ASP A 70 10.98 -1.47 3.71
C ASP A 70 11.22 -2.21 2.38
N MET A 71 11.74 -1.50 1.37
CA MET A 71 12.08 -2.12 0.09
C MET A 71 13.38 -2.95 0.16
N GLU A 72 14.25 -2.72 1.14
CA GLU A 72 15.41 -3.56 1.48
C GLU A 72 14.96 -4.82 2.27
N CYS A 73 14.05 -5.61 1.71
CA CYS A 73 13.42 -6.75 2.41
C CYS A 73 13.76 -8.14 1.83
N VAL A 74 14.54 -8.25 0.75
CA VAL A 74 14.88 -9.54 0.13
C VAL A 74 16.00 -10.23 0.91
N GLU A 75 15.64 -10.88 2.02
CA GLU A 75 16.59 -11.49 2.95
C GLU A 75 16.57 -13.03 2.97
N ASP A 76 15.57 -13.67 2.35
CA ASP A 76 15.43 -15.12 2.28
C ASP A 76 14.82 -15.63 0.96
N GLU A 77 14.73 -16.95 0.79
CA GLU A 77 14.25 -17.60 -0.43
C GLU A 77 12.72 -17.51 -0.64
N ASP A 78 11.97 -17.30 0.45
CA ASP A 78 10.51 -17.33 0.48
C ASP A 78 9.87 -15.92 0.54
N ILE A 79 10.69 -14.87 0.59
CA ILE A 79 10.26 -13.48 0.76
C ILE A 79 9.24 -13.03 -0.28
N TYR A 80 9.43 -13.39 -1.55
CA TYR A 80 8.49 -13.00 -2.61
C TYR A 80 7.14 -13.71 -2.45
N THR A 81 7.11 -14.91 -1.87
CA THR A 81 5.85 -15.56 -1.48
C THR A 81 5.13 -14.73 -0.43
N TYR A 82 5.84 -14.25 0.59
CA TYR A 82 5.28 -13.36 1.60
C TYR A 82 4.75 -12.05 0.97
N ILE A 83 5.56 -11.36 0.17
CA ILE A 83 5.20 -10.09 -0.48
C ILE A 83 3.95 -10.24 -1.36
N VAL A 84 3.88 -11.29 -2.18
CA VAL A 84 2.72 -11.55 -3.05
C VAL A 84 1.47 -11.81 -2.21
N ASN A 85 1.58 -12.57 -1.12
CA ASN A 85 0.45 -12.85 -0.24
C ASN A 85 -0.03 -11.57 0.48
N GLN A 86 0.88 -10.74 0.99
CA GLN A 86 0.51 -9.44 1.58
C GLN A 86 -0.18 -8.53 0.57
N PHE A 87 0.33 -8.48 -0.67
CA PHE A 87 -0.31 -7.72 -1.74
C PHE A 87 -1.73 -8.22 -2.05
N CYS A 88 -1.97 -9.53 -2.00
CA CYS A 88 -3.32 -10.08 -2.17
C CYS A 88 -4.23 -9.73 -0.99
N ASN A 89 -3.71 -9.77 0.24
CA ASN A 89 -4.45 -9.47 1.47
C ASN A 89 -5.04 -8.06 1.46
N LEU A 90 -4.32 -7.08 0.90
CA LEU A 90 -4.81 -5.70 0.70
C LEU A 90 -6.21 -5.61 0.07
N SER A 91 -6.55 -6.59 -0.77
CA SER A 91 -7.82 -6.61 -1.49
C SER A 91 -8.98 -7.20 -0.72
N ASN A 92 -8.76 -7.71 0.50
CA ASN A 92 -9.76 -8.41 1.29
C ASN A 92 -10.44 -9.56 0.51
N GLY A 93 -9.63 -10.35 -0.19
CA GLY A 93 -10.04 -11.51 -0.96
C GLY A 93 -10.67 -11.21 -2.33
N ARG A 94 -10.65 -9.94 -2.79
CA ARG A 94 -11.12 -9.56 -4.14
C ARG A 94 -10.13 -9.96 -5.23
N PHE A 95 -8.84 -9.91 -4.92
CA PHE A 95 -7.75 -10.40 -5.74
C PHE A 95 -7.02 -11.50 -4.95
N SER A 96 -6.94 -12.68 -5.54
CA SER A 96 -6.32 -13.85 -4.91
C SER A 96 -5.56 -14.66 -5.93
N LEU A 97 -4.39 -15.13 -5.54
CA LEU A 97 -3.57 -16.08 -6.26
C LEU A 97 -3.53 -17.39 -5.47
N SER A 98 -3.36 -18.51 -6.16
CA SER A 98 -3.16 -19.82 -5.53
C SER A 98 -1.79 -20.38 -5.87
N ASN A 99 -1.30 -21.32 -5.06
CA ASN A 99 -0.01 -21.98 -5.27
C ASN A 99 1.15 -20.99 -5.49
N VAL A 100 1.20 -19.95 -4.66
CA VAL A 100 2.27 -18.94 -4.70
C VAL A 100 3.53 -19.55 -4.12
N GLU A 101 4.59 -19.61 -4.92
CA GLU A 101 5.91 -20.10 -4.53
C GLU A 101 6.98 -19.17 -5.11
N SER A 102 8.00 -18.86 -4.32
CA SER A 102 9.15 -18.07 -4.75
C SER A 102 10.41 -18.90 -4.79
N PHE A 103 11.39 -18.39 -5.54
CA PHE A 103 12.72 -18.94 -5.60
C PHE A 103 13.70 -17.77 -5.66
N VAL A 104 14.64 -17.71 -4.73
CA VAL A 104 15.75 -16.76 -4.75
C VAL A 104 17.06 -17.54 -4.58
N ASP A 105 18.00 -17.32 -5.49
CA ASP A 105 19.35 -17.85 -5.41
C ASP A 105 20.33 -16.68 -5.34
N PHE A 106 20.77 -16.34 -4.12
CA PHE A 106 21.67 -15.21 -3.86
C PHE A 106 23.07 -15.43 -4.47
N GLU A 107 23.50 -16.67 -4.66
CA GLU A 107 24.80 -16.95 -5.29
C GLU A 107 24.74 -16.74 -6.81
N LYS A 108 23.62 -17.08 -7.44
CA LYS A 108 23.41 -16.92 -8.88
C LYS A 108 22.75 -15.60 -9.27
N GLU A 109 22.30 -14.80 -8.31
CA GLU A 109 21.59 -13.53 -8.50
C GLU A 109 20.32 -13.73 -9.35
N ILE A 110 19.51 -14.74 -9.02
CA ILE A 110 18.27 -15.07 -9.73
C ILE A 110 17.12 -15.07 -8.74
N ALA A 111 16.02 -14.40 -9.12
CA ALA A 111 14.77 -14.45 -8.39
C ALA A 111 13.59 -14.73 -9.34
N SER A 112 12.62 -15.48 -8.85
CA SER A 112 11.35 -15.71 -9.55
C SER A 112 10.21 -15.96 -8.58
N VAL A 113 8.99 -15.73 -9.06
CA VAL A 113 7.76 -16.14 -8.38
C VAL A 113 6.85 -16.87 -9.34
N SER A 114 6.24 -17.94 -8.86
CA SER A 114 5.25 -18.73 -9.57
C SER A 114 3.93 -18.73 -8.81
N PHE A 115 2.83 -18.80 -9.55
CA PHE A 115 1.48 -18.82 -8.98
C PHE A 115 0.45 -19.24 -10.03
N GLU A 116 -0.76 -19.51 -9.57
CA GLU A 116 -1.94 -19.73 -10.39
C GLU A 116 -2.93 -18.57 -10.27
N PHE A 117 -3.46 -18.15 -11.41
CA PHE A 117 -4.53 -17.16 -11.49
C PHE A 117 -5.57 -17.59 -12.52
N ARG A 118 -6.83 -17.70 -12.07
CA ARG A 118 -7.98 -18.10 -12.91
C ARG A 118 -7.74 -19.38 -13.72
N GLY A 119 -7.04 -20.34 -13.13
CA GLY A 119 -6.74 -21.65 -13.72
C GLY A 119 -5.56 -21.66 -14.70
N ALA A 120 -4.84 -20.56 -14.86
CA ALA A 120 -3.59 -20.50 -15.61
C ALA A 120 -2.40 -20.39 -14.66
N ALA A 121 -1.33 -21.13 -14.95
CA ALA A 121 -0.07 -21.06 -14.22
C ALA A 121 0.83 -19.97 -14.81
N TYR A 122 1.51 -19.23 -13.93
CA TYR A 122 2.43 -18.16 -14.25
C TYR A 122 3.77 -18.42 -13.57
N ILE A 123 4.84 -18.03 -14.24
CA ILE A 123 6.18 -17.90 -13.66
C ILE A 123 6.71 -16.56 -14.13
N TRP A 124 7.04 -15.69 -13.18
CA TRP A 124 7.63 -14.38 -13.44
C TRP A 124 9.06 -14.36 -12.91
N GLU A 125 10.00 -14.13 -13.82
CA GLU A 125 11.36 -13.74 -13.47
C GLU A 125 11.34 -12.31 -12.91
N LEU A 126 12.14 -12.09 -11.87
CA LEU A 126 12.26 -10.84 -11.13
C LEU A 126 13.67 -10.28 -11.30
N ASP A 127 13.77 -8.96 -11.32
CA ASP A 127 15.07 -8.31 -11.31
C ASP A 127 15.71 -8.51 -9.92
N PHE A 128 16.91 -9.08 -9.87
CA PHE A 128 17.64 -9.30 -8.62
C PHE A 128 18.54 -8.10 -8.33
N GLU A 129 18.23 -7.35 -7.28
CA GLU A 129 19.00 -6.19 -6.82
C GLU A 129 19.41 -6.35 -5.36
N HIS A 130 20.24 -7.35 -5.06
CA HIS A 130 20.69 -7.67 -3.70
C HIS A 130 19.50 -7.92 -2.74
N ASP A 131 19.34 -7.07 -1.73
CA ASP A 131 18.28 -7.08 -0.73
C ASP A 131 17.05 -6.24 -1.14
N TRP A 132 17.05 -5.65 -2.34
CA TRP A 132 15.96 -4.82 -2.81
C TRP A 132 14.87 -5.60 -3.55
N LEU A 133 13.62 -5.27 -3.24
CA LEU A 133 12.43 -5.72 -3.96
C LEU A 133 12.41 -5.19 -5.40
N ASP A 134 12.17 -6.07 -6.39
CA ASP A 134 11.77 -5.66 -7.74
C ASP A 134 10.39 -4.97 -7.73
N PRO A 135 10.30 -3.64 -7.97
CA PRO A 135 9.02 -2.92 -7.97
C PRO A 135 8.12 -3.32 -9.14
N ASN A 136 8.65 -3.94 -10.19
CA ASN A 136 7.86 -4.43 -11.32
C ASN A 136 6.95 -5.58 -10.92
N LEU A 137 7.31 -6.38 -9.90
CA LEU A 137 6.44 -7.42 -9.34
C LEU A 137 5.09 -6.82 -8.93
N LEU A 138 5.13 -5.80 -8.08
CA LEU A 138 3.92 -5.16 -7.55
C LEU A 138 3.09 -4.51 -8.66
N ARG A 139 3.75 -3.88 -9.64
CA ARG A 139 3.06 -3.34 -10.82
C ARG A 139 2.36 -4.44 -11.60
N ARG A 140 3.03 -5.56 -11.88
CA ARG A 140 2.44 -6.69 -12.62
C ARG A 140 1.24 -7.27 -11.87
N LEU A 141 1.32 -7.41 -10.54
CA LEU A 141 0.20 -7.84 -9.69
C LEU A 141 -0.97 -6.85 -9.77
N ALA A 142 -0.71 -5.54 -9.63
CA ALA A 142 -1.74 -4.51 -9.72
C ALA A 142 -2.46 -4.52 -11.08
N ASN A 143 -1.72 -4.67 -12.20
CA ASN A 143 -2.33 -4.78 -13.53
C ASN A 143 -3.17 -6.06 -13.68
N LEU A 144 -2.72 -7.18 -13.09
CA LEU A 144 -3.47 -8.43 -13.10
C LEU A 144 -4.79 -8.30 -12.34
N ALA A 145 -4.78 -7.59 -11.21
CA ALA A 145 -5.96 -7.27 -10.44
C ALA A 145 -6.90 -6.28 -11.16
N ASP A 146 -6.36 -5.22 -11.77
CA ASP A 146 -7.15 -4.23 -12.53
C ASP A 146 -7.88 -4.86 -13.72
N ALA A 147 -7.28 -5.87 -14.36
CA ALA A 147 -7.92 -6.63 -15.43
C ALA A 147 -9.18 -7.40 -14.97
N MET A 148 -9.43 -7.51 -13.66
CA MET A 148 -10.68 -8.06 -13.11
C MET A 148 -11.86 -7.09 -13.21
N GLY A 149 -11.62 -5.79 -13.45
CA GLY A 149 -12.66 -4.78 -13.58
C GLY A 149 -13.32 -4.38 -12.26
N GLU A 150 -12.61 -4.52 -11.15
CA GLU A 150 -13.06 -4.10 -9.82
C GLU A 150 -13.05 -2.57 -9.67
N THR A 151 -13.74 -2.05 -8.64
CA THR A 151 -13.86 -0.59 -8.41
C THR A 151 -12.74 0.01 -7.56
N LYS A 152 -12.05 -0.83 -6.78
CA LYS A 152 -10.90 -0.45 -5.95
C LYS A 152 -9.61 -0.83 -6.68
N HIS A 153 -8.57 -0.03 -6.48
CA HIS A 153 -7.28 -0.14 -7.15
C HIS A 153 -6.14 0.04 -6.14
N TYR A 154 -4.96 -0.40 -6.54
CA TYR A 154 -3.74 -0.24 -5.77
C TYR A 154 -3.08 1.09 -6.09
N TYR A 155 -2.88 1.89 -5.05
CA TYR A 155 -2.13 3.13 -5.08
C TYR A 155 -0.87 2.97 -4.26
N TYR A 156 0.17 3.75 -4.56
CA TYR A 156 1.41 3.68 -3.81
C TYR A 156 2.06 5.04 -3.60
N PHE A 157 2.84 5.13 -2.53
CA PHE A 157 3.82 6.18 -2.30
C PHE A 157 5.14 5.50 -1.92
N SER A 158 6.25 6.01 -2.44
CA SER A 158 7.59 5.60 -2.04
C SER A 158 8.47 6.82 -1.84
N ASP A 159 9.28 6.81 -0.79
CA ASP A 159 10.34 7.79 -0.56
C ASP A 159 11.72 7.29 -1.04
N GLY A 160 11.75 6.13 -1.71
CA GLY A 160 12.96 5.47 -2.19
C GLY A 160 13.56 4.47 -1.21
N GLN A 161 12.98 4.30 -0.01
CA GLN A 161 13.37 3.29 0.98
C GLN A 161 12.14 2.51 1.42
N GLN A 162 11.10 3.23 1.87
CA GLN A 162 9.83 2.64 2.23
C GLN A 162 8.85 2.70 1.06
N LEU A 163 7.95 1.72 1.02
CA LEU A 163 6.81 1.67 0.12
C LEU A 163 5.54 1.52 0.95
N THR A 164 4.58 2.42 0.73
CA THR A 164 3.21 2.27 1.23
C THR A 164 2.29 2.00 0.07
N ILE A 165 1.52 0.91 0.16
CA ILE A 165 0.48 0.53 -0.80
C ILE A 165 -0.88 0.69 -0.13
N VAL A 166 -1.84 1.25 -0.87
CA VAL A 166 -3.19 1.54 -0.42
C VAL A 166 -4.19 0.97 -1.42
N TYR A 167 -5.12 0.13 -0.97
CA TYR A 167 -6.18 -0.43 -1.81
C TYR A 167 -7.52 0.29 -1.59
N CYS A 168 -7.87 1.20 -2.50
CA CYS A 168 -9.07 2.02 -2.36
C CYS A 168 -9.66 2.45 -3.71
N THR A 169 -10.80 3.14 -3.69
CA THR A 169 -11.42 3.65 -4.93
C THR A 169 -10.66 4.87 -5.45
N HIS A 170 -10.79 5.14 -6.76
CA HIS A 170 -10.30 6.38 -7.36
C HIS A 170 -10.82 7.63 -6.65
N GLU A 171 -12.10 7.63 -6.24
CA GLU A 171 -12.68 8.75 -5.51
C GLU A 171 -12.01 8.96 -4.15
N ALA A 172 -11.81 7.88 -3.39
CA ALA A 172 -11.15 7.96 -2.08
C ALA A 172 -9.74 8.54 -2.20
N MET A 173 -8.92 7.98 -3.10
CA MET A 173 -7.55 8.48 -3.26
C MET A 173 -7.51 9.91 -3.81
N TYR A 174 -8.41 10.27 -4.73
CA TYR A 174 -8.51 11.64 -5.22
C TYR A 174 -8.83 12.64 -4.09
N GLN A 175 -9.76 12.29 -3.19
CA GLN A 175 -10.12 13.14 -2.04
C GLN A 175 -8.94 13.29 -1.06
N LEU A 176 -8.18 12.23 -0.82
CA LEU A 176 -7.00 12.23 0.05
C LEU A 176 -5.87 13.05 -0.57
N ASN A 177 -5.48 12.76 -1.81
CA ASN A 177 -4.39 13.46 -2.50
C ASN A 177 -4.61 14.99 -2.54
N ARG A 178 -5.85 15.46 -2.71
CA ARG A 178 -6.17 16.90 -2.67
C ARG A 178 -5.95 17.58 -1.32
N LYS A 179 -5.82 16.79 -0.24
CA LYS A 179 -5.59 17.28 1.12
C LYS A 179 -4.13 17.12 1.55
N MET A 180 -3.36 16.29 0.85
CA MET A 180 -1.95 16.02 1.13
C MET A 180 -1.03 16.89 0.26
N ARG A 181 0.25 16.98 0.65
CA ARG A 181 1.29 17.66 -0.16
C ARG A 181 1.99 16.70 -1.11
N LEU A 182 2.24 15.49 -0.62
CA LEU A 182 2.73 14.35 -1.37
C LEU A 182 1.53 13.49 -1.76
N HIS A 183 1.59 12.88 -2.93
CA HIS A 183 0.47 12.15 -3.50
C HIS A 183 0.84 10.68 -3.64
N PHE A 184 -0.17 9.83 -3.53
CA PHE A 184 -0.08 8.44 -3.95
C PHE A 184 -0.44 8.34 -5.43
N ASP A 185 0.35 7.58 -6.17
CA ASP A 185 0.17 7.31 -7.59
C ASP A 185 -0.49 5.95 -7.80
N LEU A 186 -1.17 5.78 -8.93
CA LEU A 186 -1.73 4.48 -9.31
C LEU A 186 -0.60 3.47 -9.59
N LEU A 187 -0.68 2.27 -9.03
CA LEU A 187 0.36 1.24 -9.11
C LEU A 187 0.29 0.39 -10.40
N THR A 188 -0.48 0.80 -11.40
CA THR A 188 -0.53 0.11 -12.70
C THR A 188 0.35 0.79 -13.75
N TRP A 189 0.53 0.14 -14.89
CA TRP A 189 1.10 0.83 -16.04
C TRP A 189 0.08 1.84 -16.52
N LYS A 190 0.50 3.08 -16.83
CA LYS A 190 -0.33 3.90 -17.70
C LYS A 190 -0.45 3.15 -19.01
N LEU A 191 -1.66 2.72 -19.37
CA LEU A 191 -1.99 2.54 -20.78
C LEU A 191 -1.63 3.87 -21.42
N GLN A 192 -0.58 3.88 -22.25
CA GLN A 192 -0.36 5.00 -23.14
C GLN A 192 -1.54 4.95 -24.12
N ASP A 193 -2.50 5.86 -23.93
CA ASP A 193 -3.50 6.19 -24.95
C ASP A 193 -2.81 6.74 -26.21
#